data_AF-A0A356AN14-F1
#
_entry.id   AF-A0A356AN14-F1
#
_cell.length_a   1.000
_cell.length_b   1.000
_cell.length_c   1.000
_cell.angle_alpha   90.00
_cell.angle_beta   90.00
_cell.angle_gamma   90.00
#
_symmetry.space_group_name_H-M   'P 1'
#
loop_
_entity.id
_entity.type
_entity.pdbx_description
1 polymer ?
#
loop_
_entity_poly.entity_id
_entity_poly.type
_entity_poly.pdbx_seq_one_letter_code
_entity_poly.pdbx_strand_id
1 'polypeptide(L)'
;MSEERKENLPAENGDNFIDGFVKEDIAPGGRFEGKRVHTRFPPEPNGYLHIGHAKAICIDFGTAEKFGGICNLRMDDTNPSKEDTEYVGAIQQDIKWLGYSWDDRFYYASDYFETMYELAEKLIRDGFA
;
A
#
# COMPACT_ATOMS: atom_id res chain seq x y z
N MET A 1 -14.53 -39.06 1.13
CA MET A 1 -14.53 -37.65 0.69
C MET A 1 -13.08 -37.21 0.76
N SER A 2 -12.41 -37.23 -0.39
CA SER A 2 -10.98 -36.95 -0.51
C SER A 2 -10.72 -35.48 -0.22
N GLU A 3 -9.91 -35.22 0.80
CA GLU A 3 -9.28 -33.91 1.02
C GLU A 3 -8.41 -33.61 -0.20
N GLU A 4 -8.84 -32.66 -1.02
CA GLU A 4 -8.02 -32.10 -2.09
C GLU A 4 -6.84 -31.38 -1.45
N ARG A 5 -5.66 -31.99 -1.52
CA ARG A 5 -4.40 -31.29 -1.32
C ARG A 5 -4.30 -30.22 -2.39
N LYS A 6 -4.41 -28.94 -2.01
CA LYS A 6 -3.90 -27.85 -2.84
C LYS A 6 -2.43 -28.16 -3.13
N GLU A 7 -2.11 -28.45 -4.39
CA GLU A 7 -0.74 -28.61 -4.83
C GLU A 7 -0.01 -27.28 -4.58
N ASN A 8 0.95 -27.30 -3.66
CA ASN A 8 1.87 -26.18 -3.50
C ASN A 8 2.71 -26.08 -4.77
N LEU A 9 2.35 -25.14 -5.63
CA LEU A 9 3.20 -24.68 -6.72
C LEU A 9 4.61 -24.40 -6.16
N PRO A 10 5.68 -24.82 -6.85
CA PRO A 10 7.03 -24.59 -6.37
C PRO A 10 7.22 -23.07 -6.22
N ALA A 11 7.61 -22.63 -5.03
CA ALA A 11 8.00 -21.24 -4.82
C ALA A 11 9.21 -20.98 -5.72
N GLU A 12 9.05 -20.09 -6.71
CA GLU A 12 10.23 -19.51 -7.34
C GLU A 12 11.03 -18.82 -6.23
N ASN A 13 12.34 -19.06 -6.17
CA ASN A 13 13.23 -18.51 -5.14
C ASN A 13 13.08 -16.97 -5.08
N GLY A 14 12.28 -16.47 -4.13
CA GLY A 14 11.96 -15.04 -3.99
C GLY A 14 10.49 -14.71 -3.75
N ASP A 15 9.57 -15.68 -3.82
CA ASP A 15 8.16 -15.44 -3.45
C ASP A 15 7.97 -15.39 -1.94
N ASN A 16 7.26 -14.36 -1.47
CA ASN A 16 6.76 -14.27 -0.10
C ASN A 16 5.25 -14.61 -0.03
N PHE A 17 4.69 -14.74 1.17
CA PHE A 17 3.29 -15.13 1.34
C PHE A 17 2.28 -14.11 0.79
N ILE A 18 2.64 -12.82 0.73
CA ILE A 18 1.80 -11.76 0.13
C ILE A 18 1.71 -11.99 -1.38
N ASP A 19 2.83 -12.33 -2.02
CA ASP A 19 2.84 -12.66 -3.46
C ASP A 19 1.94 -13.86 -3.76
N GLY A 20 1.90 -14.85 -2.85
CA GLY A 20 0.99 -15.99 -2.94
C GLY A 20 -0.48 -15.55 -2.94
N PHE A 21 -0.86 -14.68 -2.01
CA PHE A 21 -2.23 -14.14 -1.96
C PHE A 21 -2.56 -13.29 -3.18
N VAL A 22 -1.65 -12.43 -3.64
CA VAL A 22 -1.86 -11.62 -4.84
C VAL A 22 -2.06 -12.50 -6.07
N LYS A 23 -1.25 -13.56 -6.23
CA LYS A 23 -1.40 -14.53 -7.33
C LYS A 23 -2.76 -15.23 -7.30
N GLU A 24 -3.20 -15.71 -6.14
CA GLU A 24 -4.52 -16.35 -5.98
C GLU A 24 -5.66 -15.38 -6.32
N ASP A 25 -5.55 -14.14 -5.85
CA ASP A 25 -6.59 -13.12 -6.00
C ASP A 25 -6.78 -12.65 -7.45
N ILE A 26 -5.70 -12.51 -8.23
CA ILE A 26 -5.76 -12.01 -9.62
C ILE A 26 -5.87 -13.11 -10.68
N ALA A 27 -5.72 -14.38 -10.29
CA ALA A 27 -5.83 -15.53 -11.19
C ALA A 27 -7.25 -15.67 -11.79
N PRO A 28 -7.40 -16.45 -12.88
CA PRO A 28 -8.73 -16.78 -13.40
C PRO A 28 -9.64 -17.42 -12.35
N GLY A 29 -10.85 -16.90 -12.15
CA GLY A 29 -11.77 -17.28 -11.09
C GLY A 29 -11.44 -16.70 -9.70
N GLY A 30 -10.36 -15.93 -9.58
CA GLY A 30 -9.96 -15.23 -8.36
C GLY A 30 -10.83 -14.02 -8.04
N ARG A 31 -10.80 -13.56 -6.78
CA ARG A 31 -11.63 -12.45 -6.29
C ARG A 31 -11.46 -11.15 -7.09
N PHE A 32 -10.27 -10.94 -7.64
CA PHE A 32 -9.87 -9.74 -8.37
C PHE A 32 -9.39 -10.09 -9.78
N GLU A 33 -9.93 -11.15 -10.40
CA GLU A 33 -9.64 -11.50 -11.79
C GLU A 33 -9.76 -10.28 -12.73
N GLY A 34 -8.72 -10.06 -13.55
CA GLY A 34 -8.66 -8.95 -14.49
C GLY A 34 -8.51 -7.55 -13.86
N LYS A 35 -8.32 -7.46 -12.54
CA LYS A 35 -8.00 -6.20 -11.85
C LYS A 35 -6.48 -6.02 -11.74
N ARG A 36 -6.07 -4.76 -11.66
CA ARG A 36 -4.67 -4.36 -11.47
C ARG A 36 -4.33 -4.30 -9.99
N VAL A 37 -3.18 -4.85 -9.62
CA VAL A 37 -2.62 -4.74 -8.26
C VAL A 37 -2.33 -3.26 -7.96
N HIS A 38 -2.77 -2.79 -6.80
CA HIS A 38 -2.59 -1.42 -6.37
C HIS A 38 -2.20 -1.36 -4.89
N THR A 39 -0.93 -1.05 -4.62
CA THR A 39 -0.37 -0.96 -3.27
C THR A 39 -0.19 0.51 -2.85
N ARG A 40 0.25 0.73 -1.61
CA ARG A 40 0.64 2.05 -1.12
C ARG A 40 1.69 1.94 -0.02
N PHE A 41 2.64 2.87 0.01
CA PHE A 41 3.49 3.12 1.17
C PHE A 41 3.01 4.40 1.88
N PRO A 42 2.43 4.32 3.10
CA PRO A 42 1.79 5.44 3.77
C PRO A 42 2.53 5.92 5.03
N PRO A 43 3.72 6.54 4.95
CA PRO A 43 4.43 7.03 6.13
C PRO A 43 3.75 8.27 6.71
N GLU A 44 3.81 8.43 8.04
CA GLU A 44 3.53 9.70 8.70
C GLU A 44 4.71 10.68 8.45
N PRO A 45 4.49 11.93 8.02
CA PRO A 45 5.56 12.88 7.74
C PRO A 45 6.05 13.59 9.02
N ASN A 46 6.46 12.82 10.02
CA ASN A 46 6.89 13.32 11.35
C ASN A 46 8.31 12.88 11.77
N GLY A 47 9.07 12.28 10.84
CA GLY A 47 10.43 11.82 11.07
C GLY A 47 11.11 11.32 9.80
N TYR A 48 12.43 11.17 9.87
CA TYR A 48 13.24 10.59 8.80
C TYR A 48 13.02 9.08 8.68
N LEU A 49 13.08 8.55 7.46
CA LEU A 49 13.01 7.11 7.28
C LEU A 49 14.30 6.46 7.81
N HIS A 50 14.15 5.35 8.53
CA HIS A 50 15.25 4.45 8.89
C HIS A 50 15.15 3.12 8.14
N ILE A 51 16.17 2.26 8.28
CA ILE A 51 16.27 0.96 7.60
C ILE A 51 15.04 0.04 7.76
N GLY A 52 14.31 0.14 8.88
CA GLY A 52 13.06 -0.59 9.07
C GLY A 52 12.00 -0.30 8.00
N HIS A 53 11.93 0.95 7.50
CA HIS A 53 10.99 1.35 6.46
C HIS A 53 11.36 0.78 5.10
N ALA A 54 12.65 0.53 4.84
CA ALA A 54 13.10 -0.07 3.58
C ALA A 54 12.40 -1.40 3.31
N LYS A 55 12.14 -2.21 4.34
CA LYS A 55 11.37 -3.46 4.19
C LYS A 55 9.95 -3.20 3.67
N ALA A 56 9.23 -2.24 4.25
CA ALA A 56 7.88 -1.91 3.83
C ALA A 56 7.87 -1.32 2.42
N ILE A 57 8.81 -0.42 2.10
CA ILE A 57 8.98 0.15 0.75
C ILE A 57 9.20 -0.96 -0.28
N CYS A 58 10.15 -1.87 -0.04
CA CYS A 58 10.43 -2.97 -0.96
C CYS A 58 9.23 -3.92 -1.14
N ILE A 59 8.41 -4.10 -0.11
CA ILE A 59 7.18 -4.90 -0.22
C ILE A 59 6.14 -4.12 -1.03
N ASP A 60 5.81 -2.89 -0.65
CA ASP A 60 4.72 -2.13 -1.29
C ASP A 60 5.03 -1.81 -2.75
N PHE A 61 6.20 -1.22 -3.04
CA PHE A 61 6.61 -0.90 -4.40
C PHE A 61 7.02 -2.14 -5.19
N GLY A 62 7.78 -3.06 -4.57
CA GLY A 62 8.21 -4.28 -5.25
C GLY A 62 7.06 -5.22 -5.61
N THR A 63 6.02 -5.34 -4.78
CA THR A 63 4.82 -6.10 -5.15
C THR A 63 4.09 -5.43 -6.31
N ALA A 64 3.96 -4.10 -6.35
CA ALA A 64 3.39 -3.42 -7.51
C ALA A 64 4.20 -3.71 -8.79
N GLU A 65 5.52 -3.54 -8.77
CA GLU A 65 6.38 -3.82 -9.93
C GLU A 65 6.28 -5.29 -10.39
N LYS A 66 6.35 -6.23 -9.44
CA LYS A 66 6.31 -7.68 -9.71
C LYS A 66 5.05 -8.12 -10.44
N PHE A 67 3.91 -7.48 -10.15
CA PHE A 67 2.61 -7.82 -10.73
C PHE A 67 2.14 -6.81 -11.79
N GLY A 68 3.02 -5.93 -12.29
CA GLY A 68 2.66 -4.91 -13.29
C GLY A 68 1.58 -3.93 -12.79
N GLY A 69 1.53 -3.73 -11.48
CA GLY A 69 0.60 -2.88 -10.76
C GLY A 69 1.07 -1.44 -10.65
N ILE A 70 0.49 -0.73 -9.69
CA ILE A 70 0.83 0.65 -9.34
C ILE A 70 0.97 0.79 -7.82
N CYS A 71 1.83 1.69 -7.36
CA CYS A 71 2.00 2.00 -5.95
C CYS A 71 1.76 3.49 -5.70
N ASN A 72 0.93 3.83 -4.71
CA ASN A 72 0.81 5.21 -4.24
C ASN A 72 1.89 5.50 -3.18
N LEU A 73 2.48 6.69 -3.23
CA LEU A 73 3.10 7.30 -2.05
C LEU A 73 2.07 8.22 -1.40
N ARG A 74 1.72 7.94 -0.14
CA ARG A 74 0.72 8.75 0.59
C ARG A 74 1.30 9.24 1.90
N MET A 75 1.31 10.55 2.15
CA MET A 75 1.60 11.04 3.49
C MET A 75 0.37 10.79 4.36
N ASP A 76 0.52 10.04 5.44
CA ASP A 76 -0.55 9.86 6.43
C ASP A 76 -0.52 11.02 7.43
N ASP A 77 -0.92 12.19 6.93
CA ASP A 77 -0.77 13.51 7.56
C ASP A 77 -2.03 13.91 8.35
N THR A 78 -2.48 13.01 9.23
CA THR A 78 -3.71 13.20 10.03
C THR A 78 -3.48 13.80 11.42
N ASN A 79 -2.22 14.06 11.78
CA ASN A 79 -1.80 14.62 13.06
C ASN A 79 -1.14 16.01 12.88
N PRO A 80 -1.91 17.11 12.97
CA PRO A 80 -1.44 18.45 12.63
C PRO A 80 -0.35 19.00 13.57
N SER A 81 -0.04 18.32 14.67
CA SER A 81 0.95 18.79 15.67
C SER A 81 2.36 18.24 15.45
N LYS A 82 2.55 17.27 14.56
CA LYS A 82 3.82 16.54 14.42
C LYS A 82 4.40 16.56 13.00
N GLU A 83 3.72 17.20 12.07
CA GLU A 83 3.99 17.07 10.64
C GLU A 83 4.78 18.26 10.13
N ASP A 84 5.86 17.98 9.41
CA ASP A 84 6.69 19.01 8.78
C ASP A 84 6.96 18.64 7.32
N THR A 85 6.88 19.65 6.46
CA THR A 85 7.24 19.59 5.05
C THR A 85 8.68 19.09 4.82
N GLU A 86 9.60 19.28 5.78
CA GLU A 86 10.95 18.73 5.70
C GLU A 86 10.94 17.20 5.55
N TYR A 87 10.08 16.51 6.31
CA TYR A 87 10.02 15.05 6.31
C TYR A 87 9.40 14.54 5.02
N VAL A 88 8.41 15.25 4.46
CA VAL A 88 7.84 14.92 3.16
C VAL A 88 8.93 14.89 2.07
N GLY A 89 9.78 15.92 2.04
CA GLY A 89 10.90 16.00 1.11
C GLY A 89 11.91 14.86 1.30
N ALA A 90 12.30 14.59 2.54
CA ALA A 90 13.24 13.52 2.88
C ALA A 90 12.72 12.13 2.51
N ILE A 91 11.46 11.84 2.84
CA ILE A 91 10.79 10.57 2.50
C ILE A 91 10.78 10.34 0.99
N GLN A 92 10.42 11.37 0.21
CA GLN A 92 10.43 11.29 -1.26
C GLN A 92 11.84 11.03 -1.80
N GLN A 93 12.85 11.68 -1.22
CA GLN A 93 14.24 11.50 -1.63
C GLN A 93 14.73 10.07 -1.34
N ASP A 94 14.43 9.53 -0.17
CA ASP A 94 14.85 8.19 0.25
C ASP A 94 14.23 7.10 -0.63
N ILE A 95 12.94 7.22 -0.96
CA ILE A 95 12.25 6.26 -1.85
C ILE A 95 12.84 6.30 -3.26
N LYS A 96 13.11 7.51 -3.79
CA LYS A 96 13.79 7.67 -5.08
C LYS A 96 15.22 7.14 -5.04
N TRP A 97 15.95 7.33 -3.94
CA TRP A 97 17.30 6.81 -3.75
C TRP A 97 17.32 5.28 -3.72
N LEU A 98 16.30 4.64 -3.16
CA LEU A 98 16.09 3.19 -3.23
C LEU A 98 15.74 2.67 -4.63
N GLY A 99 15.48 3.56 -5.60
CA GLY A 99 15.22 3.22 -6.99
C GLY A 99 13.73 3.07 -7.34
N TYR A 100 12.82 3.40 -6.42
CA TYR A 100 11.37 3.29 -6.67
C TYR A 100 10.76 4.61 -7.14
N SER A 101 9.64 4.51 -7.86
CA SER A 101 8.81 5.62 -8.34
C SER A 101 7.36 5.40 -7.92
N TRP A 102 6.67 6.50 -7.62
CA TRP A 102 5.21 6.54 -7.49
C TRP A 102 4.56 7.25 -8.68
N ASP A 103 5.32 7.54 -9.74
CA ASP A 103 4.90 8.30 -10.91
C ASP A 103 4.24 9.63 -10.53
N ASP A 104 2.97 9.84 -10.89
CA ASP A 104 2.16 10.99 -10.51
C ASP A 104 1.26 10.74 -9.28
N ARG A 105 1.44 9.60 -8.60
CA ARG A 105 0.54 9.06 -7.57
C ARG A 105 0.97 9.41 -6.16
N PHE A 106 1.19 10.71 -5.95
CA PHE A 106 1.50 11.30 -4.65
C PHE A 106 0.25 11.91 -4.01
N TYR A 107 -0.02 11.59 -2.74
CA TYR A 107 -1.24 12.01 -2.05
C TYR A 107 -0.98 12.41 -0.61
N TYR A 108 -1.85 13.26 -0.07
CA TYR A 108 -1.98 13.50 1.37
C TYR A 108 -3.27 12.86 1.88
N ALA A 109 -3.26 12.34 3.11
CA ALA A 109 -4.47 11.83 3.75
C ALA A 109 -5.42 12.98 4.12
N SER A 110 -4.86 14.15 4.47
CA SER A 110 -5.61 15.36 4.82
C SER A 110 -6.48 15.90 3.68
N ASP A 111 -6.08 15.70 2.42
CA ASP A 111 -6.89 16.05 1.24
C ASP A 111 -8.26 15.32 1.22
N TYR A 112 -8.38 14.21 1.96
CA TYR A 112 -9.61 13.41 2.05
C TYR A 112 -10.44 13.70 3.31
N PHE A 113 -10.08 14.70 4.14
CA PHE A 113 -10.80 14.97 5.38
C PHE A 113 -12.29 15.26 5.19
N GLU A 114 -12.67 16.00 4.15
CA GLU A 114 -14.08 16.26 3.87
C GLU A 114 -14.83 14.95 3.61
N THR A 115 -14.27 14.07 2.78
CA THR A 115 -14.84 12.74 2.51
C THR A 115 -14.90 11.89 3.78
N MET A 116 -13.86 11.92 4.61
CA MET A 116 -13.86 11.18 5.89
C MET A 116 -14.95 11.70 6.83
N TYR A 117 -15.17 13.01 6.89
CA TYR A 117 -16.22 13.64 7.69
C TYR A 117 -17.61 13.24 7.21
N GLU A 118 -17.88 13.33 5.90
CA GLU A 118 -19.16 12.90 5.31
C GLU A 118 -19.46 11.42 5.59
N LEU A 119 -18.44 10.57 5.49
CA LEU A 119 -18.54 9.15 5.83
C LEU A 119 -18.81 8.93 7.32
N ALA A 120 -18.18 9.70 8.21
CA ALA A 120 -18.43 9.65 9.64
C ALA A 120 -19.89 10.03 9.96
N GLU A 121 -20.41 11.11 9.36
CA GLU A 121 -21.82 11.47 9.52
C GLU A 121 -22.76 10.37 9.00
N LYS A 122 -22.40 9.73 7.88
CA LYS A 122 -23.17 8.61 7.35
C LYS A 122 -23.20 7.43 8.32
N LEU A 123 -22.07 7.08 8.92
CA LEU A 123 -21.99 6.01 9.92
C LEU A 123 -22.88 6.31 11.14
N ILE A 124 -22.93 7.56 11.60
CA ILE A 124 -23.82 7.98 12.70
C ILE A 124 -25.29 7.83 12.29
N ARG A 125 -25.66 8.31 11.09
CA ARG A 125 -27.04 8.20 10.57
C ARG A 125 -27.50 6.74 10.42
N ASP A 126 -26.59 5.86 10.03
CA ASP A 126 -26.86 4.44 9.84
C ASP A 126 -26.79 3.63 11.17
N GLY A 127 -26.41 4.26 12.28
CA GLY A 127 -26.35 3.65 13.61
C GLY A 127 -25.10 2.80 13.88
N PHE A 128 -24.00 3.06 13.16
CA PHE A 128 -22.73 2.35 13.28
C PHE A 128 -21.63 3.11 14.05
N ALA A 129 -21.90 4.34 14.52
CA ALA A 129 -20.97 5.19 15.27
C ALA A 129 -21.70 6.05 16.32
#